data_AF-A0A3B8KW94-F1
#
_entry.id   AF-A0A3B8KW94-F1
#
_cell.length_a   1.000
_cell.length_b   1.000
_cell.length_c   1.000
_cell.angle_alpha   90.00
_cell.angle_beta   90.00
_cell.angle_gamma   90.00
#
_symmetry.space_group_name_H-M   'P 1'
#
loop_
_entity.id
_entity.type
_entity.pdbx_description
1 polymer ?
#
loop_
_entity_poly.entity_id
_entity_poly.type
_entity_poly.pdbx_seq_one_letter_code
_entity_poly.pdbx_strand_id
1 'polypeptide(L)'
;GITDFAVEALTDLVYVELPELGRTLNAGEIFGEVESVKAVSDLYAPIAGEVIEINSELPDDLDALSEDPFGRGWMIKLTVTDDSAADALLDEPGYQAHCQSAGH
;
A
#
# COMPACT_ATOMS: atom_id res chain seq x y z
N GLY A 1 2.31 0.54 -2.89
CA GLY A 1 1.94 1.68 -2.04
C GLY A 1 0.46 1.59 -1.75
N ILE A 2 -0.15 2.71 -1.39
CA ILE A 2 -1.61 2.87 -1.28
C ILE A 2 -2.10 3.83 -2.37
N THR A 3 -3.38 3.78 -2.69
CA THR A 3 -3.98 4.61 -3.74
C THR A 3 -4.27 6.02 -3.23
N ASP A 4 -4.43 6.96 -4.16
CA ASP A 4 -4.96 8.30 -3.89
C ASP A 4 -6.27 8.26 -3.10
N PHE A 5 -7.21 7.38 -3.48
CA PHE A 5 -8.46 7.16 -2.74
C PHE A 5 -8.23 6.79 -1.27
N ALA A 6 -7.26 5.90 -0.99
CA ALA A 6 -6.94 5.50 0.38
C ALA A 6 -6.32 6.65 1.19
N VAL A 7 -5.46 7.46 0.57
CA VAL A 7 -4.84 8.62 1.24
C VAL A 7 -5.88 9.69 1.54
N GLU A 8 -6.79 9.97 0.61
CA GLU A 8 -7.92 10.88 0.82
C GLU A 8 -8.85 10.39 1.95
N ALA A 9 -9.07 9.08 2.05
CA ALA A 9 -9.91 8.50 3.10
C ALA A 9 -9.27 8.59 4.50
N LEU A 10 -7.96 8.35 4.60
CA LEU A 10 -7.23 8.41 5.86
C LEU A 10 -7.12 9.86 6.36
N THR A 11 -6.78 10.81 5.46
CA THR A 11 -6.43 12.21 5.78
C THR A 11 -5.29 12.34 6.79
N ASP A 12 -4.66 13.51 6.92
CA ASP A 12 -3.77 13.88 8.04
C ASP A 12 -2.87 12.72 8.56
N LEU A 13 -2.03 12.17 7.68
CA LEU A 13 -1.16 11.04 7.99
C LEU A 13 -0.10 11.44 9.03
N VAL A 14 0.11 10.59 10.03
CA VAL A 14 1.02 10.87 11.15
C VAL A 14 2.06 9.78 11.36
N TYR A 15 1.84 8.58 10.83
CA TYR A 15 2.77 7.48 10.98
C TYR A 15 2.61 6.46 9.85
N VAL A 16 3.72 5.80 9.50
CA VAL A 16 3.75 4.63 8.63
C VAL A 16 4.78 3.64 9.16
N GLU A 17 4.38 2.37 9.25
CA GLU A 17 5.26 1.26 9.56
C GLU A 17 5.43 0.38 8.32
N LEU A 18 6.68 0.05 8.02
CA LEU A 18 7.06 -0.80 6.91
C LEU A 18 7.76 -2.07 7.43
N PRO A 19 7.70 -3.19 6.69
CA PRO A 19 8.29 -4.45 7.11
C PRO A 19 9.82 -4.41 7.02
N GLU A 20 10.47 -5.42 7.58
CA GLU A 20 11.89 -5.63 7.38
C GLU A 20 12.21 -6.12 5.95
N LEU A 21 13.35 -5.68 5.42
CA LEU A 21 13.93 -6.18 4.17
C LEU A 21 14.19 -7.69 4.28
N GLY A 22 13.85 -8.45 3.23
CA GLY A 22 14.00 -9.91 3.19
C GLY A 22 12.85 -10.69 3.84
N ARG A 23 11.84 -10.01 4.40
CA ARG A 23 10.64 -10.67 4.91
C ARG A 23 9.87 -11.33 3.76
N THR A 24 9.52 -12.60 3.92
CA THR A 24 8.57 -13.29 3.04
C THR A 24 7.14 -13.04 3.51
N LEU A 25 6.25 -12.66 2.59
CA LEU A 25 4.85 -12.35 2.85
C LEU A 25 3.95 -13.32 2.06
N ASN A 26 2.85 -13.74 2.67
CA ASN A 26 1.74 -14.39 1.98
C ASN A 26 0.74 -13.36 1.45
N ALA A 27 -0.04 -13.72 0.42
CA ALA A 27 -1.15 -12.88 -0.02
C ALA A 27 -2.17 -12.69 1.12
N GLY A 28 -2.58 -11.45 1.36
CA GLY A 28 -3.46 -11.07 2.47
C GLY A 28 -2.78 -11.01 3.84
N GLU A 29 -1.45 -11.18 3.92
CA GLU A 29 -0.71 -11.00 5.17
C GLU A 29 -0.47 -9.51 5.47
N ILE A 30 -0.60 -9.13 6.74
CA ILE A 30 -0.27 -7.77 7.19
C ILE A 30 1.25 -7.57 7.13
N PHE A 31 1.70 -6.56 6.40
CA PHE A 31 3.11 -6.23 6.28
C PHE A 31 3.51 -4.95 7.04
N GLY A 32 2.55 -4.11 7.40
CA GLY A 32 2.77 -2.84 8.08
C GLY A 32 1.45 -2.15 8.37
N GLU A 33 1.50 -0.88 8.76
CA GLU A 33 0.32 -0.07 9.04
C GLU A 33 0.56 1.39 8.64
N VAL A 34 -0.54 2.11 8.42
CA VAL A 34 -0.55 3.55 8.22
C VAL A 34 -1.52 4.17 9.21
N GLU A 35 -1.11 5.25 9.85
CA GLU A 35 -1.94 5.97 10.81
C GLU A 35 -2.18 7.40 10.36
N SER A 36 -3.40 7.83 10.63
CA SER A 36 -3.86 9.21 10.57
C SER A 36 -4.30 9.66 11.95
N VAL A 37 -4.60 10.95 12.09
CA VAL A 37 -5.27 11.48 13.29
C VAL A 37 -6.63 10.80 13.57
N LYS A 38 -7.25 10.16 12.56
CA LYS A 38 -8.61 9.60 12.64
C LYS A 38 -8.66 8.09 12.78
N ALA A 39 -7.69 7.39 12.19
CA ALA A 39 -7.74 5.95 12.02
C ALA A 39 -6.34 5.35 11.89
N VAL A 40 -6.23 4.09 12.32
CA VAL A 40 -5.12 3.19 12.03
C VAL A 40 -5.63 2.19 11.00
N SER A 41 -4.84 1.94 9.95
CA SER A 41 -5.17 0.97 8.92
C SER A 41 -4.00 0.04 8.65
N ASP A 42 -4.24 -1.25 8.77
CA ASP A 42 -3.29 -2.27 8.37
C ASP A 42 -3.03 -2.22 6.87
N LEU A 43 -1.79 -2.56 6.48
CA LEU A 43 -1.35 -2.72 5.10
C LEU A 43 -1.20 -4.20 4.78
N TYR A 44 -1.99 -4.69 3.83
CA TYR A 44 -2.04 -6.09 3.44
C TYR A 44 -1.28 -6.33 2.14
N ALA A 45 -0.51 -7.42 2.09
CA ALA A 45 0.23 -7.80 0.90
C ALA A 45 -0.76 -8.27 -0.19
N PRO A 46 -0.81 -7.64 -1.38
CA PRO A 46 -1.77 -8.01 -2.41
C PRO A 46 -1.47 -9.39 -3.02
N ILE A 47 -0.20 -9.81 -3.01
CA ILE A 47 0.31 -11.07 -3.55
C ILE A 47 1.45 -11.58 -2.66
N ALA A 48 1.72 -12.89 -2.73
CA ALA A 48 2.84 -13.49 -2.01
C ALA A 48 4.18 -13.11 -2.66
N GLY A 49 5.21 -12.91 -1.84
CA GLY A 49 6.54 -12.56 -2.33
C GLY A 49 7.54 -12.24 -1.22
N GLU A 50 8.77 -11.92 -1.61
CA GLU A 50 9.83 -11.49 -0.68
C GLU A 50 10.10 -9.99 -0.84
N VAL A 51 10.18 -9.27 0.28
CA VAL A 51 10.51 -7.83 0.31
C VAL A 51 11.96 -7.61 -0.10
N ILE A 52 12.17 -7.00 -1.27
CA ILE A 52 13.50 -6.72 -1.83
C ILE A 52 13.90 -5.25 -1.73
N GLU A 53 12.95 -4.37 -1.43
CA GLU A 53 13.22 -2.95 -1.21
C GLU A 53 12.12 -2.37 -0.33
N ILE A 54 12.50 -1.44 0.54
CA ILE A 54 11.59 -0.66 1.38
C ILE A 54 11.89 0.82 1.17
N ASN A 55 10.86 1.65 1.16
CA ASN A 55 11.05 3.10 1.12
C ASN A 55 11.38 3.60 2.53
N SER A 56 12.65 3.53 2.90
CA SER A 56 13.12 3.92 4.24
C SER A 56 13.00 5.41 4.54
N GLU A 57 12.75 6.25 3.52
CA GLU A 57 12.53 7.69 3.69
C GLU A 57 11.09 8.02 4.09
N LEU A 58 10.15 7.10 3.83
CA LEU A 58 8.71 7.34 4.01
C LEU A 58 8.28 7.70 5.44
N PRO A 59 8.86 7.10 6.52
CA PRO A 59 8.53 7.50 7.90
C PRO A 59 8.87 8.97 8.22
N ASP A 60 9.84 9.55 7.49
CA ASP A 60 10.26 10.95 7.64
C ASP A 60 9.66 11.88 6.56
N ASP A 61 9.11 11.33 5.46
CA ASP A 61 8.45 12.04 4.35
C ASP A 61 7.05 11.44 4.06
N LEU A 62 6.12 11.63 5.00
CA LEU A 62 4.73 11.21 4.83
C LEU A 62 3.98 12.00 3.75
N ASP A 63 4.46 13.21 3.40
CA ASP A 63 3.89 14.04 2.34
C ASP A 63 3.98 13.34 0.97
N ALA A 64 4.99 12.49 0.76
CA ALA A 64 5.10 11.66 -0.44
C ALA A 64 3.86 10.77 -0.69
N LEU A 65 3.19 10.29 0.38
CA LEU A 65 1.95 9.52 0.24
C LEU A 65 0.81 10.39 -0.28
N SER A 66 0.73 11.64 0.16
CA SER A 66 -0.36 12.56 -0.22
C SER A 66 -0.14 13.24 -1.56
N GLU A 67 1.11 13.57 -1.90
CA GLU A 67 1.43 14.31 -3.12
C GLU A 67 1.68 13.43 -4.33
N ASP A 68 2.24 12.22 -4.13
CA ASP A 68 2.63 11.32 -5.22
C ASP A 68 2.54 9.83 -4.79
N PRO A 69 1.34 9.32 -4.47
CA PRO A 69 1.13 7.97 -3.90
C PRO A 69 1.64 6.83 -4.79
N PHE A 70 1.67 7.05 -6.11
CA PHE A 70 2.10 6.04 -7.09
C PHE A 70 3.57 6.19 -7.51
N GLY A 71 4.18 7.36 -7.29
CA GLY A 71 5.60 7.62 -7.52
C GLY A 71 6.38 7.58 -6.21
N ARG A 72 6.68 8.75 -5.62
CA ARG A 72 7.46 8.86 -4.37
C ARG A 72 6.86 8.09 -3.19
N GLY A 73 5.54 7.98 -3.10
CA GLY A 73 4.80 7.29 -2.06
C GLY A 73 4.80 5.76 -2.16
N TRP A 74 5.68 5.16 -2.97
CA TRP A 74 5.87 3.71 -2.96
C TRP A 74 6.34 3.24 -1.56
N MET A 75 5.94 2.03 -1.16
CA MET A 75 6.16 1.52 0.21
C MET A 75 7.17 0.38 0.23
N ILE A 76 6.89 -0.69 -0.51
CA ILE A 76 7.73 -1.88 -0.62
C ILE A 76 7.79 -2.35 -2.07
N LYS A 77 8.86 -3.07 -2.42
CA LYS A 77 8.96 -3.85 -3.66
C LYS A 77 9.09 -5.33 -3.30
N LEU A 78 8.37 -6.17 -4.04
CA LEU A 78 8.35 -7.61 -3.84
C LEU A 78 8.97 -8.31 -5.04
N THR A 79 9.72 -9.38 -4.80
CA THR A 79 9.93 -10.42 -5.81
C THR A 79 8.75 -11.36 -5.77
N VAL A 80 8.08 -11.49 -6.91
CA VAL A 80 6.92 -12.37 -7.10
C VAL A 80 7.38 -13.65 -7.79
N THR A 81 6.94 -14.80 -7.30
CA THR A 81 7.29 -16.10 -7.87
C THR A 81 6.23 -16.65 -8.83
N ASP A 82 5.00 -16.13 -8.76
CA ASP A 82 3.87 -16.48 -9.60
C ASP A 82 3.21 -15.21 -10.18
N ASP A 83 3.54 -14.90 -11.43
CA ASP A 83 3.01 -13.72 -12.13
C ASP A 83 1.49 -13.77 -12.32
N SER A 84 0.88 -14.97 -12.32
CA SER A 84 -0.58 -15.12 -12.46
C SER A 84 -1.35 -14.67 -11.22
N ALA A 85 -0.68 -14.45 -10.08
CA ALA A 85 -1.31 -13.92 -8.87
C ALA A 85 -1.92 -12.51 -9.11
N ALA A 86 -1.38 -11.76 -10.07
CA ALA A 86 -1.92 -10.45 -10.45
C ALA A 86 -3.26 -10.54 -11.19
N ASP A 87 -3.58 -11.66 -11.85
CA ASP A 87 -4.83 -11.83 -12.61
C ASP A 87 -6.08 -11.83 -11.72
N ALA A 88 -5.91 -12.08 -10.41
CA ALA A 88 -6.99 -12.03 -9.42
C ALA A 88 -7.25 -10.60 -8.88
N LEU A 89 -6.39 -9.64 -9.18
CA LEU A 89 -6.52 -8.26 -8.75
C LEU A 89 -7.41 -7.46 -9.71
N LEU A 90 -7.94 -6.33 -9.22
CA LEU A 90 -8.66 -5.41 -10.08
C LEU A 90 -7.69 -4.68 -11.01
N ASP A 91 -8.07 -4.56 -12.27
CA ASP A 91 -7.45 -3.60 -13.19
C ASP A 91 -7.87 -2.17 -12.83
N GLU A 92 -7.24 -1.18 -13.46
CA GLU A 92 -7.53 0.24 -13.20
C GLU A 92 -9.02 0.59 -13.40
N PRO A 93 -9.69 0.21 -14.51
CA PRO A 93 -11.12 0.46 -14.68
C PRO A 93 -11.98 -0.21 -13.61
N GLY A 94 -11.67 -1.47 -13.25
CA GLY A 94 -12.37 -2.21 -12.21
C GLY A 94 -12.22 -1.56 -10.83
N TYR A 95 -11.02 -1.07 -10.51
CA TYR A 95 -10.76 -0.35 -9.26
C TYR A 95 -11.51 0.99 -9.21
N GLN A 96 -11.50 1.77 -10.30
CA GLN A 96 -12.23 3.04 -10.35
C GLN A 96 -13.74 2.83 -10.12
N ALA A 97 -14.34 1.81 -10.76
CA ALA A 97 -15.74 1.46 -10.54
C ALA A 97 -16.02 1.03 -9.08
N HIS A 98 -15.09 0.29 -8.47
CA HIS A 98 -15.18 -0.10 -7.07
C HIS A 98 -15.19 1.11 -6.13
N CYS A 99 -14.24 2.05 -6.27
CA CYS A 99 -14.17 3.26 -5.46
C CYS A 99 -15.43 4.13 -5.59
N GLN A 100 -15.99 4.27 -6.80
CA GLN A 100 -17.24 5.01 -7.02
C GLN A 100 -18.43 4.38 -6.29
N SER A 101 -18.47 3.05 -6.20
CA SER A 101 -19.53 2.34 -5.46
C SER A 101 -19.35 2.40 -3.94
N ALA A 102 -18.12 2.53 -3.46
CA ALA A 102 -17.78 2.60 -2.03
C ALA A 102 -17.97 4.01 -1.43
N GLY A 103 -17.96 5.05 -2.27
CA GLY A 103 -18.22 6.45 -1.87
C GLY A 103 -19.71 6.82 -1.73
N HIS A 104 -20.63 5.85 -1.79
CA HIS A 104 -22.07 6.03 -1.67
C HIS A 104 -22.66 5.44 -0.38
#